data_AF-A0A5N8VT09-F1
#
_entry.id   AF-A0A5N8VT09-F1
#
_cell.length_a   1.000
_cell.length_b   1.000
_cell.length_c   1.000
_cell.angle_alpha   90.00
_cell.angle_beta   90.00
_cell.angle_gamma   90.00
#
_symmetry.space_group_name_H-M   'P 1'
#
loop_
_entity.id
_entity.type
_entity.pdbx_description
1 polymer ?
#
loop_
_entity_poly.entity_id
_entity_poly.type
_entity_poly.pdbx_seq_one_letter_code
_entity_poly.pdbx_strand_id
1 'polypeptide(L)'
;MAAGKSTTAECNAWIVFEVEAGQSMTPPRARTWGRIGQTPAVKVRGRGSGRVSIAGMACYKPGQRSRLIYAICEYRGRKDEPKGFSWRDFRDLIVRARIQLGGPIVLIWDNIRLHLTAGIRECIDANAEWLTVFQLPTYAPDLNPHSGGHPPG
;
A
#
# COMPACT_ATOMS: atom_id res chain seq x y z
N MET A 1 17.26 29.85 3.94
CA MET A 1 17.39 29.37 2.54
C MET A 1 18.16 28.06 2.57
N ALA A 2 17.47 26.92 2.42
CA ALA A 2 18.09 25.60 2.41
C ALA A 2 18.19 25.11 0.97
N ALA A 3 19.41 24.80 0.53
CA ALA A 3 19.69 24.31 -0.82
C ALA A 3 19.18 22.87 -0.96
N GLY A 4 17.93 22.72 -1.38
CA GLY A 4 17.40 21.47 -1.89
C GLY A 4 17.96 21.20 -3.27
N LYS A 5 19.05 20.43 -3.36
CA LYS A 5 19.48 19.77 -4.59
C LYS A 5 19.26 18.27 -4.41
N SER A 6 18.48 17.73 -5.34
CA SER A 6 17.73 16.48 -5.26
C SER A 6 18.63 15.25 -5.37
N THR A 7 18.67 14.45 -4.30
CA THR A 7 19.27 13.09 -4.27
C THR A 7 18.74 12.20 -5.40
N THR A 8 17.56 12.50 -5.95
CA THR A 8 16.97 11.73 -7.07
C THR A 8 17.58 12.08 -8.42
N ALA A 9 17.93 13.35 -8.65
CA ALA A 9 18.49 13.81 -9.93
C ALA A 9 19.94 13.31 -10.11
N GLU A 10 20.69 13.15 -9.02
CA GLU A 10 22.09 12.71 -9.05
C GLU A 10 22.24 11.18 -9.20
N CYS A 11 21.23 10.38 -8.87
CA CYS A 11 21.33 8.90 -8.87
C CYS A 11 20.62 8.19 -10.03
N ASN A 12 19.97 8.91 -10.96
CA ASN A 12 19.18 8.31 -12.05
C ASN A 12 18.19 7.23 -11.55
N ALA A 13 17.61 7.44 -10.36
CA ALA A 13 16.81 6.46 -9.63
C ALA A 13 15.31 6.58 -9.92
N TRP A 14 14.58 5.51 -9.67
CA TRP A 14 13.12 5.53 -9.61
C TRP A 14 12.67 6.04 -8.25
N ILE A 15 11.75 7.00 -8.24
CA ILE A 15 10.99 7.36 -7.03
C ILE A 15 9.80 6.41 -6.95
N VAL A 16 9.67 5.69 -5.85
CA VAL A 16 8.60 4.72 -5.64
C VAL A 16 7.85 5.09 -4.38
N PHE A 17 6.56 5.38 -4.50
CA PHE A 17 5.66 5.56 -3.37
C PHE A 17 4.94 4.25 -3.07
N GLU A 18 5.04 3.78 -1.84
CA GLU A 18 4.26 2.64 -1.35
C GLU A 18 2.91 3.12 -0.83
N VAL A 19 1.85 2.34 -1.09
CA VAL A 19 0.51 2.58 -0.58
C VAL A 19 -0.21 1.26 -0.31
N GLU A 20 -0.79 1.12 0.89
CA GLU A 20 -1.66 -0.01 1.22
C GLU A 20 -3.14 0.41 1.17
N ALA A 21 -3.97 -0.42 0.55
CA ALA A 21 -5.42 -0.33 0.60
C ALA A 21 -6.01 -1.68 1.01
N GLY A 22 -7.10 -1.71 1.77
CA GLY A 22 -7.73 -2.97 2.10
C GLY A 22 -9.23 -2.88 2.35
N GLN A 23 -9.95 -3.82 1.76
CA GLN A 23 -11.41 -3.86 1.72
C GLN A 23 -11.91 -5.13 2.42
N SER A 24 -12.87 -4.97 3.33
CA SER A 24 -13.61 -6.12 3.85
C SER A 24 -14.48 -6.70 2.75
N MET A 25 -14.51 -8.03 2.64
CA MET A 25 -15.46 -8.76 1.80
C MET A 25 -16.84 -8.89 2.44
N THR A 26 -17.08 -8.21 3.57
CA THR A 26 -18.44 -8.03 4.09
C THR A 26 -19.25 -7.27 3.04
N PRO A 27 -20.44 -7.75 2.67
CA PRO A 27 -21.28 -7.02 1.72
C PRO A 27 -21.48 -5.57 2.20
N PRO A 28 -21.17 -4.56 1.36
CA PRO A 28 -21.38 -3.17 1.74
C PRO A 28 -22.87 -2.93 1.97
N ARG A 29 -23.19 -2.04 2.91
CA ARG A 29 -24.58 -1.60 3.11
C ARG A 29 -24.97 -0.74 1.89
N ALA A 30 -25.79 -1.30 1.01
CA ALA A 30 -26.22 -0.64 -0.23
C ALA A 30 -27.71 -0.26 -0.18
N ARG A 31 -28.12 0.71 -1.02
CA ARG A 31 -29.54 0.96 -1.30
C ARG A 31 -30.01 -0.07 -2.32
N THR A 32 -31.21 -0.61 -2.09
CA THR A 32 -31.91 -1.49 -3.03
C THR A 32 -33.33 -1.00 -3.22
N TRP A 33 -33.98 -1.41 -4.29
CA TRP A 33 -35.39 -1.13 -4.53
C TRP A 33 -36.26 -2.02 -3.62
N GLY A 34 -37.21 -1.41 -2.93
CA GLY A 34 -38.20 -2.08 -2.09
C GLY A 34 -39.60 -1.61 -2.44
N ARG A 35 -40.61 -2.33 -1.97
CA ARG A 35 -42.00 -1.85 -2.08
C ARG A 35 -42.15 -0.57 -1.25
N ILE A 36 -42.90 0.39 -1.79
CA ILE A 36 -43.19 1.66 -1.11
C ILE A 36 -43.80 1.36 0.27
N GLY A 37 -43.25 1.98 1.32
CA GLY A 37 -43.70 1.80 2.71
C GLY A 37 -43.21 0.52 3.41
N GLN A 38 -42.40 -0.34 2.74
CA GLN A 38 -41.85 -1.54 3.35
C GLN A 38 -40.32 -1.52 3.34
N THR A 39 -39.72 -1.62 4.54
CA THR A 39 -38.26 -1.75 4.66
C THR A 39 -37.82 -3.12 4.15
N PRO A 40 -37.00 -3.22 3.08
CA PRO A 40 -36.54 -4.50 2.59
C PRO A 40 -35.56 -5.15 3.57
N ALA A 41 -35.84 -6.38 4.00
CA ALA A 41 -34.96 -7.18 4.84
C ALA A 41 -34.08 -8.08 3.96
N VAL A 42 -32.80 -7.73 3.81
CA VAL A 42 -31.83 -8.54 3.06
C VAL A 42 -31.02 -9.38 4.05
N LYS A 43 -31.18 -10.71 4.00
CA LYS A 43 -30.35 -11.64 4.76
C LYS A 43 -29.01 -11.81 4.06
N VAL A 44 -27.92 -11.44 4.74
CA VAL A 44 -26.55 -11.70 4.31
C VAL A 44 -25.88 -12.71 5.23
N ARG A 45 -24.98 -13.54 4.69
CA ARG A 45 -24.10 -14.38 5.51
C ARG A 45 -23.06 -13.47 6.18
N GLY A 46 -23.27 -13.12 7.45
CA GLY A 46 -22.33 -12.31 8.24
C GLY A 46 -21.14 -13.07 8.83
N ARG A 47 -21.06 -14.40 8.60
CA ARG A 47 -20.01 -15.26 9.19
C ARG A 47 -18.96 -15.57 8.11
N GLY A 48 -17.73 -15.10 8.31
CA GLY A 48 -16.59 -15.39 7.43
C GLY A 48 -16.31 -14.35 6.34
N SER A 49 -16.56 -13.07 6.59
CA SER A 49 -16.19 -12.02 5.65
C SER A 49 -14.67 -11.90 5.58
N GLY A 50 -14.07 -12.50 4.55
CA GLY A 50 -12.66 -12.32 4.23
C GLY A 50 -12.27 -10.85 4.08
N ARG A 51 -10.99 -10.59 3.85
CA ARG A 51 -10.47 -9.26 3.54
C ARG A 51 -9.54 -9.39 2.35
N VAL A 52 -9.64 -8.46 1.42
CA VAL A 52 -8.62 -8.30 0.38
C VAL A 52 -7.81 -7.06 0.73
N SER A 53 -6.50 -7.21 0.80
CA SER A 53 -5.56 -6.09 0.98
C SER A 53 -4.67 -6.02 -0.26
N ILE A 54 -4.32 -4.83 -0.68
CA ILE A 54 -3.47 -4.54 -1.83
C ILE A 54 -2.35 -3.64 -1.34
N ALA A 55 -1.11 -4.05 -1.60
CA ALA A 55 0.06 -3.21 -1.45
C ALA A 55 0.50 -2.77 -2.84
N GLY A 56 0.63 -1.47 -3.06
CA GLY A 56 0.93 -0.87 -4.35
C GLY A 56 2.19 -0.02 -4.31
N MET A 57 2.90 0.02 -5.42
CA MET A 57 4.08 0.84 -5.67
C MET A 57 3.83 1.70 -6.89
N ALA A 58 3.65 3.00 -6.68
CA ALA A 58 3.56 4.00 -7.73
C ALA A 58 4.97 4.48 -8.08
N CYS A 59 5.46 4.11 -9.26
CA CYS A 59 6.84 4.27 -9.68
C CYS A 59 6.98 5.37 -10.72
N TYR A 60 7.87 6.34 -10.46
CA TYR A 60 8.11 7.51 -11.27
C TYR A 60 9.60 7.69 -11.56
N LYS A 61 9.92 8.05 -12.80
CA LYS A 61 11.27 8.46 -13.19
C LYS A 61 11.18 9.45 -14.36
N PRO A 62 11.85 10.60 -14.31
CA PRO A 62 11.83 11.57 -15.41
C PRO A 62 12.21 10.92 -16.75
N GLY A 63 11.44 11.22 -17.80
CA GLY A 63 11.66 10.64 -19.13
C GLY A 63 11.26 9.16 -19.27
N GLN A 64 10.66 8.56 -18.25
CA GLN A 64 10.12 7.20 -18.29
C GLN A 64 8.63 7.19 -18.01
N ARG A 65 7.91 6.22 -18.58
CA ARG A 65 6.49 6.01 -18.28
C ARG A 65 6.33 5.57 -16.82
N SER A 66 5.40 6.19 -16.10
CA SER A 66 5.03 5.77 -14.75
C SER A 66 4.47 4.35 -14.74
N ARG A 67 4.70 3.61 -13.65
CA ARG A 67 4.26 2.22 -13.50
C ARG A 67 3.60 2.01 -12.15
N LEU A 68 2.63 1.11 -12.10
CA LEU A 68 2.02 0.63 -10.86
C LEU A 68 2.35 -0.86 -10.73
N ILE A 69 3.05 -1.21 -9.66
CA ILE A 69 3.39 -2.60 -9.32
C ILE A 69 2.68 -2.91 -8.01
N TYR A 70 1.92 -4.00 -7.95
CA TYR A 70 1.12 -4.30 -6.77
C TYR A 70 1.13 -5.79 -6.44
N ALA A 71 0.84 -6.08 -5.17
CA ALA A 71 0.54 -7.42 -4.67
C ALA A 71 -0.86 -7.41 -4.04
N ILE A 72 -1.54 -8.55 -4.07
CA ILE A 72 -2.85 -8.76 -3.45
C ILE A 72 -2.70 -9.84 -2.38
N CYS A 73 -3.22 -9.59 -1.19
CA CYS A 73 -3.33 -10.53 -0.10
C CYS A 73 -4.82 -10.77 0.21
N GLU A 74 -5.28 -12.00 0.00
CA GLU A 74 -6.62 -12.44 0.38
C GLU A 74 -6.58 -13.14 1.73
N TYR A 75 -7.29 -12.62 2.71
CA TYR A 75 -7.56 -13.26 3.98
C TYR A 75 -8.95 -13.89 3.95
N ARG A 76 -9.05 -15.20 4.18
CA ARG A 76 -10.30 -15.97 4.10
C ARG A 76 -10.84 -16.39 5.47
N GLY A 77 -10.15 -16.03 6.55
CA GLY A 77 -10.56 -16.37 7.92
C GLY A 77 -10.22 -17.81 8.30
N ARG A 78 -9.23 -18.43 7.65
CA ARG A 78 -8.76 -19.78 8.00
C ARG A 78 -7.92 -19.72 9.28
N LYS A 79 -7.88 -20.84 10.01
CA LYS A 79 -7.02 -20.98 11.19
C LYS A 79 -5.56 -20.78 10.76
N ASP A 80 -4.83 -19.96 11.52
CA ASP A 80 -3.41 -19.61 11.29
C ASP A 80 -3.11 -18.86 9.98
N GLU A 81 -4.14 -18.34 9.30
CA GLU A 81 -3.96 -17.50 8.11
C GLU A 81 -3.56 -16.07 8.52
N PRO A 82 -2.44 -15.54 8.01
CA PRO A 82 -2.03 -14.19 8.33
C PRO A 82 -3.03 -13.16 7.79
N LYS A 83 -3.39 -12.21 8.64
CA LYS A 83 -4.35 -11.15 8.31
C LYS A 83 -3.60 -9.95 7.72
N GLY A 84 -3.34 -10.00 6.42
CA GLY A 84 -2.65 -8.94 5.67
C GLY A 84 -1.21 -9.30 5.28
N PHE A 85 -0.47 -8.30 4.80
CA PHE A 85 0.90 -8.50 4.34
C PHE A 85 1.88 -8.75 5.49
N SER A 86 2.81 -9.68 5.28
CA SER A 86 3.97 -9.87 6.13
C SER A 86 5.17 -9.08 5.59
N TRP A 87 6.22 -8.95 6.41
CA TRP A 87 7.46 -8.31 5.97
C TRP A 87 8.09 -9.02 4.75
N ARG A 88 7.89 -10.34 4.61
CA ARG A 88 8.38 -11.12 3.47
C ARG A 88 7.65 -10.75 2.19
N ASP A 89 6.34 -10.54 2.28
CA ASP A 89 5.56 -10.12 1.12
C ASP A 89 5.98 -8.72 0.64
N PHE A 90 6.27 -7.81 1.58
CA PHE A 90 6.83 -6.50 1.26
C PHE A 90 8.22 -6.59 0.62
N ARG A 91 9.11 -7.42 1.18
CA ARG A 91 10.41 -7.70 0.56
C ARG A 91 10.25 -8.20 -0.87
N ASP A 92 9.36 -9.17 -1.09
CA ASP A 92 9.12 -9.73 -2.41
C ASP A 92 8.57 -8.69 -3.38
N LEU A 93 7.71 -7.78 -2.92
CA LEU A 93 7.21 -6.67 -3.72
C LEU A 93 8.32 -5.69 -4.11
N ILE A 94 9.23 -5.34 -3.19
CA ILE A 94 10.40 -4.48 -3.46
C ILE A 94 11.32 -5.15 -4.49
N VAL A 95 11.61 -6.44 -4.34
CA VAL A 95 12.45 -7.19 -5.28
C VAL A 95 11.79 -7.26 -6.66
N ARG A 96 10.49 -7.51 -6.74
CA ARG A 96 9.73 -7.48 -8.01
C ARG A 96 9.81 -6.09 -8.66
N ALA A 97 9.68 -5.02 -7.88
CA ALA A 97 9.83 -3.66 -8.38
C ALA A 97 11.24 -3.43 -8.95
N ARG A 98 12.29 -3.84 -8.24
CA ARG A 98 13.68 -3.75 -8.73
C ARG A 98 13.87 -4.44 -10.07
N ILE A 99 13.37 -5.67 -10.21
CA ILE A 99 13.48 -6.45 -11.45
C ILE A 99 12.74 -5.75 -12.60
N GLN A 100 11.52 -5.28 -12.37
CA GLN A 100 10.71 -4.66 -13.43
C GLN A 100 11.22 -3.28 -13.83
N LEU A 101 11.73 -2.49 -12.88
CA LEU A 101 12.19 -1.12 -13.09
C LEU A 101 13.62 -1.04 -13.63
N GLY A 102 14.45 -2.06 -13.39
CA GLY A 102 15.80 -2.17 -13.94
C GLY A 102 16.80 -1.12 -13.44
N GLY A 103 16.41 -0.27 -12.48
CA GLY A 103 17.27 0.79 -11.92
C GLY A 103 17.25 0.85 -10.39
N PRO A 104 18.12 1.68 -9.79
CA PRO A 104 18.08 1.94 -8.35
C PRO A 104 16.74 2.56 -7.96
N ILE A 105 16.31 2.29 -6.74
CA ILE A 105 15.01 2.68 -6.20
C ILE A 105 15.22 3.56 -4.98
N VAL A 106 14.56 4.71 -4.99
CA VAL A 106 14.28 5.52 -3.82
C VAL A 106 12.84 5.23 -3.40
N LEU A 107 12.69 4.41 -2.38
CA LEU A 107 11.41 4.01 -1.81
C LEU A 107 10.97 5.02 -0.75
N ILE A 108 9.78 5.57 -0.91
CA ILE A 108 9.10 6.44 0.04
C ILE A 108 7.89 5.66 0.56
N TRP A 109 7.89 5.35 1.85
CA TRP A 109 6.85 4.52 2.48
C TRP A 109 6.28 5.19 3.75
N ASP A 110 5.01 4.91 4.08
CA ASP A 110 4.34 5.44 5.27
C ASP A 110 4.38 4.46 6.45
N ASN A 111 4.11 4.94 7.67
CA ASN A 111 4.39 4.19 8.91
C ASN A 111 3.32 3.14 9.26
N ILE A 112 3.28 2.02 8.54
CA ILE A 112 2.61 0.78 9.01
C ILE A 112 3.60 -0.08 9.79
N ARG A 113 3.17 -0.63 10.94
CA ARG A 113 3.99 -1.31 11.97
C ARG A 113 4.93 -2.43 11.48
N LEU A 114 4.81 -2.88 10.23
CA LEU A 114 5.68 -3.86 9.58
C LEU A 114 7.11 -3.35 9.33
N HIS A 115 7.31 -2.03 9.24
CA HIS A 115 8.63 -1.41 9.00
C HIS A 115 9.62 -1.54 10.18
N LEU A 116 9.13 -1.90 11.37
CA LEU A 116 9.96 -2.08 12.57
C LEU A 116 10.45 -3.52 12.75
N THR A 117 10.10 -4.43 11.82
CA THR A 117 10.59 -5.81 11.91
C THR A 117 12.07 -5.88 11.54
N ALA A 118 12.86 -6.63 12.32
CA ALA A 118 14.29 -6.81 12.04
C ALA A 118 14.53 -7.32 10.60
N GLY A 119 13.68 -8.23 10.11
CA GLY A 119 13.81 -8.80 8.77
C GLY A 119 13.71 -7.80 7.62
N ILE A 120 12.83 -6.79 7.69
CA ILE A 120 12.77 -5.77 6.63
C ILE A 120 13.95 -4.80 6.71
N ARG A 121 14.43 -4.50 7.92
CA ARG A 121 15.61 -3.65 8.11
C ARG A 121 16.88 -4.31 7.59
N GLU A 122 17.12 -5.58 7.94
CA GLU A 122 18.21 -6.38 7.40
C GLU A 122 18.13 -6.47 5.88
N CYS A 123 16.91 -6.61 5.32
CA CYS A 123 16.73 -6.61 3.88
C CYS A 123 17.09 -5.25 3.26
N ILE A 124 16.77 -4.13 3.90
CA ILE A 124 17.15 -2.80 3.40
C ILE A 124 18.67 -2.63 3.46
N ASP A 125 19.27 -2.95 4.60
CA ASP A 125 20.71 -2.80 4.83
C ASP A 125 21.50 -3.67 3.84
N ALA A 126 21.06 -4.90 3.59
CA ALA A 126 21.67 -5.82 2.62
C ALA A 126 21.54 -5.36 1.15
N ASN A 127 20.68 -4.39 0.86
CA ASN A 127 20.42 -3.91 -0.51
C ASN A 127 20.69 -2.40 -0.68
N ALA A 128 21.43 -1.79 0.25
CA ALA A 128 21.71 -0.36 0.28
C ALA A 128 22.41 0.19 -0.98
N GLU A 129 23.06 -0.69 -1.75
CA GLU A 129 23.69 -0.36 -3.04
C GLU A 129 22.71 0.07 -4.14
N TRP A 130 21.45 -0.37 -4.07
CA TRP A 130 20.43 -0.06 -5.07
C TRP A 130 19.09 0.39 -4.48
N LEU A 131 18.90 0.23 -3.17
CA LEU A 131 17.68 0.60 -2.45
C LEU A 131 17.98 1.68 -1.42
N THR A 132 17.40 2.85 -1.61
CA THR A 132 17.36 3.93 -0.60
C THR A 132 15.93 4.04 -0.07
N VAL A 133 15.76 4.06 1.25
CA VAL A 133 14.43 4.10 1.87
C VAL A 133 14.28 5.37 2.70
N PHE A 134 13.20 6.12 2.44
CA PHE A 134 12.78 7.26 3.24
C PHE A 134 11.45 6.96 3.91
N GLN A 135 11.42 7.09 5.24
CA GLN A 135 10.20 6.95 6.03
C GLN A 135 9.52 8.31 6.20
N LEU A 136 8.24 8.38 5.83
CA LEU A 136 7.44 9.56 6.11
C LEU A 136 7.08 9.62 7.60
N PRO A 137 7.03 10.82 8.21
CA PRO A 137 6.58 10.98 9.58
C PRO A 137 5.15 10.46 9.75
N THR A 138 4.84 9.98 10.95
CA THR A 138 3.55 9.36 11.25
C THR A 138 2.43 10.39 11.09
N TYR A 139 1.47 10.10 10.21
CA TYR A 139 0.24 10.88 10.01
C TYR A 139 0.42 12.21 9.25
N ALA A 140 0.60 12.14 7.93
CA ALA A 140 0.44 13.26 7.00
C ALA A 140 -0.69 12.97 5.99
N PRO A 141 -1.98 12.97 6.42
CA PRO A 141 -3.11 12.72 5.53
C PRO A 141 -3.18 13.70 4.35
N ASP A 142 -2.66 14.92 4.52
CA ASP A 142 -2.59 15.96 3.48
C ASP A 142 -1.58 15.65 2.35
N LEU A 143 -0.67 14.69 2.57
CA LEU A 143 0.32 14.22 1.59
C LEU A 143 -0.03 12.84 1.01
N ASN A 144 -1.12 12.23 1.47
CA ASN A 144 -1.62 10.96 0.98
C ASN A 144 -2.93 11.22 0.20
N PRO A 145 -3.01 10.91 -1.11
CA PRO A 145 -4.20 11.23 -1.94
C PRO A 145 -5.49 10.48 -1.55
N HIS A 146 -5.53 9.80 -0.41
CA HIS A 146 -6.62 8.91 0.00
C HIS A 146 -7.73 9.56 0.84
N SER A 147 -7.49 10.68 1.52
CA SER A 147 -8.44 11.19 2.54
C SER A 147 -9.43 12.22 2.01
N GLY A 148 -10.33 11.79 1.11
CA GLY A 148 -11.57 12.51 0.80
C GLY A 148 -12.59 12.36 1.92
N GLY A 149 -12.44 13.15 3.00
CA GLY A 149 -13.41 13.20 4.10
C GLY A 149 -14.65 14.01 3.74
N HIS A 150 -15.82 13.35 3.75
CA HIS A 150 -17.13 14.00 3.71
C HIS A 150 -17.43 14.63 5.09
N PRO A 151 -17.78 15.93 5.21
CA PRO A 151 -18.12 16.53 6.49
C PRO A 151 -19.50 16.06 6.97
N PRO A 152 -19.71 15.78 8.27
CA PRO A 152 -21.04 15.49 8.81
C PRO A 152 -21.88 16.77 8.82
N GLY A 153 -23.11 16.66 8.30
CA GLY A 153 -24.18 17.65 8.46
C GLY A 153 -25.19 17.23 9.51
#